data_AF-S2RB06-F1
#
_entry.id   AF-S2RB06-F1
#
_cell.length_a   1.000
_cell.length_b   1.000
_cell.length_c   1.000
_cell.angle_alpha   90.00
_cell.angle_beta   90.00
_cell.angle_gamma   90.00
#
_symmetry.space_group_name_H-M   'P 1'
#
loop_
_entity.id
_entity.type
_entity.pdbx_description
1 polymer ?
#
loop_
_entity_poly.entity_id
_entity_poly.type
_entity_poly.pdbx_seq_one_letter_code
_entity_poly.pdbx_strand_id
1 'polypeptide(L)'
;YWHLDFLWGLNGFEKDDSWQYEHDFKGGINAAANVHLAGKVSFNPDHPFFAAFKYLQSIVPEGVLPKQTIPSPALLFRDHRSDNWAKYYDRFDDYLADVVQAYVDTIQHFYDLGARYLQIDDTNWAYLIQNLKDTENDPKAHQRFIDLAKLAHRVIKAVLVKLPEDL
;
A
#
# COMPACT_ATOMS: atom_id res chain seq x y z
N TYR A 1 12.97 3.73 -1.43
CA TYR A 1 12.49 2.36 -1.13
C TYR A 1 11.34 2.09 -2.07
N TRP A 2 11.29 0.99 -2.82
CA TRP A 2 10.20 0.80 -3.78
C TRP A 2 8.78 0.99 -3.18
N HIS A 3 8.47 0.40 -2.02
CA HIS A 3 7.12 0.53 -1.43
C HIS A 3 6.88 1.92 -0.82
N LEU A 4 7.84 2.49 -0.09
CA LEU A 4 7.67 3.84 0.48
C LEU A 4 7.68 4.92 -0.61
N ASP A 5 8.49 4.77 -1.65
CA ASP A 5 8.52 5.69 -2.80
C ASP A 5 7.15 5.73 -3.50
N PHE A 6 6.43 4.60 -3.54
CA PHE A 6 5.04 4.56 -3.99
C PHE A 6 4.10 5.26 -2.99
N LEU A 7 4.17 4.93 -1.71
CA LEU A 7 3.27 5.53 -0.71
C LEU A 7 3.48 7.05 -0.58
N TRP A 8 4.71 7.54 -0.66
CA TRP A 8 5.05 8.98 -0.73
C TRP A 8 4.60 9.63 -2.03
N GLY A 9 4.35 8.84 -3.07
CA GLY A 9 3.83 9.32 -4.34
C GLY A 9 2.32 9.57 -4.32
N LEU A 10 1.59 9.07 -3.32
CA LEU A 10 0.17 9.37 -3.12
C LEU A 10 -0.01 10.72 -2.42
N ASN A 11 -1.06 11.47 -2.79
CA ASN A 11 -1.39 12.68 -2.07
C ASN A 11 -1.89 12.34 -0.65
N GLY A 12 -1.57 13.19 0.31
CA GLY A 12 -1.95 13.01 1.71
C GLY A 12 -0.94 12.21 2.54
N PHE A 13 0.16 11.73 1.94
CA PHE A 13 1.23 11.01 2.62
C PHE A 13 2.56 11.74 2.50
N GLU A 14 3.33 11.75 3.59
CA GLU A 14 4.65 12.36 3.64
C GLU A 14 5.70 11.39 4.20
N LYS A 15 6.96 11.68 3.89
CA LYS A 15 8.11 10.92 4.37
C LYS A 15 8.32 11.14 5.87
N ASP A 16 8.53 10.05 6.59
CA ASP A 16 8.98 10.08 7.98
C ASP A 16 10.38 9.46 8.07
N ASP A 17 11.40 10.32 8.09
CA ASP A 17 12.81 9.94 8.25
C ASP A 17 13.24 9.74 9.71
N SER A 18 12.31 9.95 10.66
CA SER A 18 12.57 9.76 12.09
C SER A 18 12.20 8.37 12.60
N TRP A 19 11.55 7.55 11.75
CA TRP A 19 10.99 6.26 12.11
C TRP A 19 12.04 5.19 12.46
N GLN A 20 12.04 4.71 13.70
CA GLN A 20 12.88 3.59 14.11
C GLN A 20 12.08 2.29 14.14
N TYR A 21 12.54 1.27 13.41
CA TYR A 21 11.93 -0.06 13.46
C TYR A 21 12.20 -0.72 14.82
N GLU A 22 11.18 -1.35 15.39
CA GLU A 22 11.27 -2.09 16.67
C GLU A 22 12.06 -3.40 16.55
N HIS A 23 12.41 -3.82 15.32
CA HIS A 23 13.09 -5.07 15.03
C HIS A 23 14.44 -4.81 14.35
N ASP A 24 15.50 -5.36 14.95
CA ASP A 24 16.81 -5.41 14.32
C ASP A 24 16.83 -6.44 13.19
N PHE A 25 16.83 -5.95 11.94
CA PHE A 25 17.08 -6.81 10.80
C PHE A 25 18.52 -7.31 10.82
N LYS A 26 18.72 -8.62 10.66
CA LYS A 26 20.06 -9.19 10.50
C LYS A 26 20.74 -8.57 9.28
N GLY A 27 21.85 -7.88 9.50
CA GLY A 27 22.63 -7.22 8.44
C GLY A 27 22.76 -5.70 8.58
N GLY A 28 22.22 -5.08 9.63
CA GLY A 28 22.50 -3.66 9.95
C GLY A 28 21.86 -2.66 8.98
N ILE A 29 20.83 -3.06 8.24
CA ILE A 29 20.07 -2.18 7.34
C ILE A 29 19.08 -1.38 8.20
N ASN A 30 19.60 -0.42 8.96
CA ASN A 30 18.81 0.56 9.68
C ASN A 30 18.82 1.88 8.90
N ALA A 31 18.19 1.88 7.72
CA ALA A 31 17.69 3.12 7.18
C ALA A 31 16.25 3.29 7.71
N ALA A 32 16.13 4.14 8.72
CA ALA A 32 14.92 4.55 9.42
C ALA A 32 14.06 5.44 8.49
N ALA A 33 13.17 4.83 7.71
CA ALA A 33 12.19 5.59 6.95
C ALA A 33 10.84 4.89 6.97
N ASN A 34 9.80 5.70 7.01
CA ASN A 34 8.42 5.30 6.91
C ASN A 34 7.61 6.37 6.16
N VAL A 35 6.30 6.19 6.15
CA VAL A 35 5.33 7.16 5.64
C VAL A 35 4.35 7.48 6.76
N HIS A 36 3.90 8.73 6.83
CA HIS A 36 2.82 9.12 7.73
C HIS A 36 1.74 9.88 6.97
N LEU A 37 0.50 9.72 7.41
CA LEU A 37 -0.62 10.47 6.86
C LEU A 37 -0.50 11.96 7.27
N ALA A 38 -0.43 12.84 6.29
CA ALA A 38 -0.28 14.29 6.44
C ALA A 38 -1.50 15.07 5.96
N GLY A 39 -2.48 14.41 5.33
CA GLY A 39 -3.69 15.03 4.79
C GLY A 39 -4.74 14.00 4.38
N LYS A 40 -5.75 14.45 3.64
CA LYS A 40 -6.68 13.54 2.97
C LYS A 40 -5.97 12.81 1.82
N VAL A 41 -6.22 11.52 1.69
CA VAL A 41 -5.62 10.66 0.67
C VAL A 41 -6.29 10.93 -0.67
N SER A 42 -5.50 11.06 -1.72
CA SER A 42 -6.03 11.04 -3.08
C SER A 42 -5.03 10.47 -4.08
N PHE A 43 -5.53 10.11 -5.24
CA PHE A 43 -4.72 9.86 -6.42
C PHE A 43 -3.82 11.06 -6.73
N ASN A 44 -2.59 10.77 -7.19
CA ASN A 44 -1.66 11.74 -7.73
C ASN A 44 -1.44 11.44 -9.22
N PRO A 45 -1.90 12.30 -10.16
CA PRO A 45 -1.69 12.09 -11.60
C PRO A 45 -0.22 12.13 -12.02
N ASP A 46 0.64 12.76 -11.22
CA ASP A 46 2.07 12.88 -11.47
C ASP A 46 2.89 11.87 -10.65
N HIS A 47 2.27 10.77 -10.20
CA HIS A 47 2.94 9.75 -9.41
C HIS A 47 4.19 9.22 -10.14
N PRO A 48 5.38 9.20 -9.49
CA PRO A 48 6.66 8.95 -10.17
C PRO A 48 6.74 7.58 -10.86
N PHE A 49 5.99 6.59 -10.37
CA PHE A 49 5.94 5.26 -10.99
C PHE A 49 5.34 5.26 -12.40
N PHE A 50 4.54 6.26 -12.79
CA PHE A 50 4.02 6.35 -14.16
C PHE A 50 5.13 6.63 -15.17
N ALA A 51 6.06 7.52 -14.82
CA ALA A 51 7.25 7.75 -15.64
C ALA A 51 8.16 6.50 -15.69
N ALA A 52 8.34 5.82 -14.56
CA ALA A 52 9.11 4.59 -14.48
C ALA A 52 8.50 3.46 -15.34
N PHE A 53 7.18 3.29 -15.31
CA PHE A 53 6.47 2.29 -16.12
C PHE A 53 6.58 2.59 -17.61
N LYS A 54 6.36 3.85 -18.03
CA LYS A 54 6.54 4.25 -19.45
C LYS A 54 7.96 3.98 -19.93
N TYR A 55 8.96 4.23 -19.10
CA TYR A 55 10.34 3.91 -19.43
C TYR A 55 10.54 2.40 -19.59
N LEU A 56 10.06 1.58 -18.65
CA LEU A 56 10.11 0.11 -18.77
C LEU A 56 9.44 -0.36 -20.06
N GLN A 57 8.24 0.12 -20.36
CA GLN A 57 7.51 -0.21 -21.59
C GLN A 57 8.29 0.18 -22.86
N SER A 58 9.05 1.29 -22.83
CA SER A 58 9.83 1.75 -23.99
C SER A 58 11.05 0.89 -24.32
N ILE A 59 11.53 0.08 -23.37
CA ILE A 59 12.76 -0.72 -23.51
C ILE A 59 12.50 -2.22 -23.60
N VAL A 60 11.26 -2.68 -23.35
CA VAL A 60 10.92 -4.11 -23.52
C VAL A 60 10.82 -4.46 -25.02
N PRO A 61 11.32 -5.64 -25.44
CA PRO A 61 11.14 -6.10 -26.81
C PRO A 61 9.67 -6.29 -27.19
N GLU A 62 9.39 -6.24 -28.49
CA GLU A 62 8.07 -6.59 -29.01
C GLU A 62 7.64 -8.00 -28.54
N GLY A 63 6.37 -8.13 -28.14
CA GLY A 63 5.82 -9.39 -27.61
C GLY A 63 6.14 -9.68 -26.14
N VAL A 64 6.96 -8.86 -25.47
CA VAL A 64 7.21 -8.97 -24.03
C VAL A 64 6.30 -8.02 -23.26
N LEU A 65 5.48 -8.57 -22.35
CA LEU A 65 4.59 -7.78 -21.53
C LEU A 65 5.30 -7.24 -20.28
N PRO A 66 5.45 -5.92 -20.09
CA PRO A 66 6.06 -5.37 -18.90
C PRO A 66 5.14 -5.57 -17.70
N LYS A 67 5.71 -6.04 -16.59
CA LYS A 67 5.02 -6.18 -15.32
C LYS A 67 5.27 -4.96 -14.44
N GLN A 68 4.21 -4.30 -13.99
CA GLN A 68 4.28 -3.29 -12.93
C GLN A 68 3.93 -3.94 -11.59
N THR A 69 4.66 -3.62 -10.54
CA THR A 69 4.27 -3.96 -9.16
C THR A 69 3.82 -2.70 -8.44
N ILE A 70 2.91 -2.79 -7.46
CA ILE A 70 2.64 -1.74 -6.45
C ILE A 70 2.44 -2.36 -5.06
N PRO A 71 2.75 -1.67 -3.95
CA PRO A 71 2.53 -2.21 -2.61
C PRO A 71 1.04 -2.32 -2.30
N SER A 72 0.64 -3.35 -1.57
CA SER A 72 -0.75 -3.50 -1.12
C SER A 72 -1.23 -2.29 -0.31
N PRO A 73 -2.47 -1.80 -0.53
CA PRO A 73 -3.06 -0.76 0.31
C PRO A 73 -3.17 -1.20 1.77
N ALA A 74 -3.19 -2.52 2.04
CA ALA A 74 -3.23 -3.05 3.40
C ALA A 74 -2.01 -2.66 4.23
N LEU A 75 -0.88 -2.32 3.59
CA LEU A 75 0.34 -1.88 4.29
C LEU A 75 0.16 -0.53 5.01
N LEU A 76 -0.84 0.28 4.65
CA LEU A 76 -1.15 1.55 5.32
C LEU A 76 -1.74 1.36 6.73
N PHE A 77 -2.23 0.17 7.08
CA PHE A 77 -2.88 -0.11 8.37
C PHE A 77 -1.96 -0.80 9.39
N ARG A 78 -0.66 -0.77 9.14
CA ARG A 78 0.39 -1.26 10.06
C ARG A 78 1.54 -0.26 10.11
N ASP A 79 2.47 -0.49 11.02
CA ASP A 79 3.66 0.35 11.21
C ASP A 79 3.30 1.83 11.48
N HIS A 80 2.15 2.07 12.14
CA HIS A 80 1.65 3.38 12.56
C HIS A 80 1.44 4.43 11.44
N ARG A 81 1.43 4.00 10.17
CA ARG A 81 1.38 4.89 8.99
C ARG A 81 0.14 5.78 8.93
N SER A 82 -0.96 5.32 9.52
CA SER A 82 -2.28 5.98 9.41
C SER A 82 -3.03 6.08 10.74
N ASP A 83 -2.38 5.88 11.88
CA ASP A 83 -3.04 5.89 13.19
C ASP A 83 -3.67 7.25 13.51
N ASN A 84 -3.15 8.32 12.90
CA ASN A 84 -3.62 9.69 13.00
C ASN A 84 -4.74 10.04 12.00
N TRP A 85 -5.38 9.08 11.32
CA TRP A 85 -6.46 9.31 10.36
C TRP A 85 -7.56 10.25 10.88
N ALA A 86 -7.87 10.17 12.18
CA ALA A 86 -8.90 10.98 12.82
C ALA A 86 -8.58 12.49 12.86
N LYS A 87 -7.35 12.90 12.52
CA LYS A 87 -7.01 14.33 12.32
C LYS A 87 -7.58 14.91 11.03
N TYR A 88 -7.86 14.07 10.03
CA TYR A 88 -8.22 14.49 8.67
C TYR A 88 -9.63 14.03 8.25
N TYR A 89 -10.21 13.09 8.99
CA TYR A 89 -11.48 12.45 8.69
C TYR A 89 -12.34 12.31 9.93
N ASP A 90 -13.64 12.58 9.80
CA ASP A 90 -14.62 12.38 10.87
C ASP A 90 -14.93 10.89 11.10
N ARG A 91 -14.80 10.08 10.05
CA ARG A 91 -15.11 8.64 10.06
C ARG A 91 -13.99 7.85 9.40
N PHE A 92 -13.64 6.72 10.00
CA PHE A 92 -12.62 5.82 9.46
C PHE A 92 -13.01 5.25 8.08
N ASP A 93 -14.31 5.02 7.85
CA ASP A 93 -14.79 4.56 6.54
C ASP A 93 -14.56 5.57 5.41
N ASP A 94 -14.52 6.87 5.72
CA ASP A 94 -14.26 7.92 4.73
C ASP A 94 -12.77 7.92 4.34
N TYR A 95 -11.88 7.74 5.33
CA TYR A 95 -10.46 7.50 5.09
C TYR A 95 -10.24 6.25 4.22
N LEU A 96 -10.90 5.15 4.55
CA LEU A 96 -10.81 3.91 3.81
C LEU A 96 -11.31 4.07 2.36
N ALA A 97 -12.39 4.81 2.14
CA ALA A 97 -12.92 5.09 0.82
C ALA A 97 -11.93 5.86 -0.06
N ASP A 98 -11.27 6.88 0.51
CA ASP A 98 -10.25 7.67 -0.19
C ASP A 98 -9.01 6.83 -0.54
N VAL A 99 -8.54 5.96 0.38
CA VAL A 99 -7.45 5.01 0.10
C VAL A 99 -7.82 4.08 -1.05
N VAL A 100 -9.02 3.48 -1.01
CA VAL A 100 -9.50 2.59 -2.08
C VAL A 100 -9.56 3.35 -3.40
N GLN A 101 -10.12 4.56 -3.41
CA GLN A 101 -10.27 5.33 -4.64
C GLN A 101 -8.91 5.75 -5.22
N ALA A 102 -7.97 6.19 -4.39
CA ALA A 102 -6.61 6.53 -4.83
C ALA A 102 -5.91 5.33 -5.50
N TYR A 103 -6.07 4.13 -4.96
CA TYR A 103 -5.52 2.90 -5.55
C TYR A 103 -6.22 2.51 -6.85
N VAL A 104 -7.55 2.61 -6.90
CA VAL A 104 -8.33 2.32 -8.13
C VAL A 104 -7.92 3.26 -9.26
N ASP A 105 -7.84 4.57 -8.99
CA ASP A 105 -7.42 5.56 -9.97
C ASP A 105 -5.96 5.36 -10.40
N THR A 106 -5.08 4.99 -9.47
CA THR A 106 -3.69 4.66 -9.77
C THR A 106 -3.57 3.46 -10.72
N ILE A 107 -4.32 2.39 -10.44
CA ILE A 107 -4.33 1.19 -11.28
C ILE A 107 -4.95 1.49 -12.65
N GLN A 108 -6.05 2.25 -12.69
CA GLN A 108 -6.65 2.72 -13.94
C GLN A 108 -5.66 3.54 -14.75
N HIS A 109 -4.90 4.44 -14.12
CA HIS A 109 -3.92 5.24 -14.84
C HIS A 109 -2.76 4.39 -15.40
N PHE A 110 -2.27 3.37 -14.68
CA PHE A 110 -1.33 2.40 -15.26
C PHE A 110 -1.93 1.69 -16.48
N TYR A 111 -3.20 1.29 -16.39
CA TYR A 111 -3.90 0.66 -17.51
C TYR A 111 -4.01 1.59 -18.73
N ASP A 112 -4.32 2.87 -18.51
CA ASP A 112 -4.40 3.91 -19.55
C ASP A 112 -3.03 4.15 -20.21
N LEU A 113 -1.94 3.97 -19.47
CA LEU A 113 -0.56 3.97 -19.97
C LEU A 113 -0.16 2.66 -20.69
N GLY A 114 -1.06 1.69 -20.77
CA GLY A 114 -0.86 0.42 -21.48
C GLY A 114 -0.38 -0.74 -20.61
N ALA A 115 -0.48 -0.67 -19.28
CA ALA A 115 -0.26 -1.83 -18.42
C ALA A 115 -1.35 -2.89 -18.63
N ARG A 116 -0.93 -4.15 -18.76
CA ARG A 116 -1.79 -5.35 -18.83
C ARG A 116 -1.30 -6.48 -17.90
N TYR A 117 -0.39 -6.13 -17.00
CA TYR A 117 0.09 -7.01 -15.94
C TYR A 117 0.54 -6.14 -14.78
N LEU A 118 -0.34 -6.02 -13.79
CA LEU A 118 -0.06 -5.36 -12.52
C LEU A 118 -0.12 -6.37 -11.35
N GLN A 119 0.90 -6.36 -10.50
CA GLN A 119 0.93 -7.15 -9.28
C GLN A 119 0.82 -6.25 -8.05
N ILE A 120 0.01 -6.68 -7.08
CA ILE A 120 -0.08 -6.07 -5.76
C ILE A 120 0.76 -6.89 -4.77
N ASP A 121 1.82 -6.29 -4.24
CA ASP A 121 2.73 -6.95 -3.31
C ASP A 121 2.25 -6.77 -1.87
N ASP A 122 1.77 -7.85 -1.25
CA ASP A 122 1.21 -7.83 0.10
C ASP A 122 2.04 -8.66 1.09
N THR A 123 2.91 -7.98 1.83
CA THR A 123 3.70 -8.58 2.92
C THR A 123 2.98 -8.54 4.27
N ASN A 124 1.75 -8.00 4.33
CA ASN A 124 0.98 -7.89 5.57
C ASN A 124 0.54 -9.26 6.07
N TRP A 125 0.28 -10.23 5.18
CA TRP A 125 -0.18 -11.57 5.57
C TRP A 125 0.85 -12.34 6.39
N ALA A 126 2.14 -12.26 6.05
CA ALA A 126 3.19 -12.90 6.85
C ALA A 126 3.26 -12.30 8.26
N TYR A 127 3.14 -10.97 8.37
CA TYR A 127 3.05 -10.26 9.66
C TYR A 127 1.82 -10.71 10.46
N LEU A 128 0.64 -10.79 9.82
CA LEU A 128 -0.59 -11.24 10.46
C LEU A 128 -0.50 -12.68 10.96
N ILE A 129 0.04 -13.60 10.17
CA ILE A 129 0.18 -15.01 10.56
C ILE A 129 1.03 -15.14 11.83
N GLN A 130 2.19 -14.46 11.87
CA GLN A 130 3.07 -14.50 13.03
C GLN A 130 2.37 -13.93 14.28
N ASN A 131 1.76 -12.75 14.17
CA ASN A 131 1.09 -12.12 15.31
C ASN A 131 -0.15 -12.88 15.79
N LEU A 132 -0.93 -13.47 14.88
CA LEU A 132 -2.07 -14.32 15.25
C LEU A 132 -1.61 -15.53 16.06
N LYS A 133 -0.48 -16.14 15.68
CA LYS A 133 0.13 -17.24 16.44
C LYS A 133 0.63 -16.77 17.81
N ASP A 134 1.39 -15.69 17.84
CA ASP A 134 2.01 -15.19 19.08
C ASP A 134 0.96 -14.73 20.11
N THR A 135 -0.23 -14.37 19.65
CA THR A 135 -1.35 -13.95 20.50
C THR A 135 -2.41 -15.03 20.73
N GLU A 136 -2.19 -16.28 20.32
CA GLU A 136 -3.21 -17.35 20.38
C GLU A 136 -3.81 -17.58 21.79
N ASN A 137 -3.03 -17.29 22.84
CA ASN A 137 -3.44 -17.43 24.25
C ASN A 137 -3.90 -16.11 24.91
N ASP A 138 -3.96 -15.00 24.16
CA ASP A 138 -4.50 -13.70 24.60
C ASP A 138 -5.65 -13.29 23.67
N PRO A 139 -6.91 -13.59 24.02
CA PRO A 139 -8.07 -13.29 23.16
C PRO A 139 -8.19 -11.82 22.78
N LYS A 140 -7.80 -10.90 23.68
CA LYS A 140 -7.93 -9.46 23.43
C LYS A 140 -6.89 -8.98 22.43
N ALA A 141 -5.64 -9.43 22.58
CA ALA A 141 -4.58 -9.12 21.62
C ALA A 141 -4.85 -9.79 20.27
N HIS A 142 -5.28 -11.06 20.28
CA HIS A 142 -5.60 -11.83 19.08
C HIS A 142 -6.70 -11.20 18.24
N GLN A 143 -7.76 -10.70 18.90
CA GLN A 143 -8.87 -10.06 18.20
C GLN A 143 -8.43 -8.86 17.36
N ARG A 144 -7.43 -8.09 17.81
CA ARG A 144 -6.90 -6.95 17.05
C ARG A 144 -6.31 -7.38 15.70
N PHE A 145 -5.61 -8.50 15.67
CA PHE A 145 -5.02 -9.03 14.44
C PHE A 145 -6.06 -9.68 13.53
N ILE A 146 -7.12 -10.28 14.10
CA ILE A 146 -8.29 -10.72 13.32
C ILE A 146 -8.95 -9.51 12.63
N ASP A 147 -9.14 -8.41 13.35
CA ASP A 147 -9.77 -7.21 12.82
C ASP A 147 -8.90 -6.54 11.74
N LEU A 148 -7.57 -6.52 11.93
CA LEU A 148 -6.63 -6.07 10.91
C LEU A 148 -6.66 -6.96 9.66
N ALA A 149 -6.76 -8.28 9.80
CA ALA A 149 -6.90 -9.20 8.67
C ALA A 149 -8.20 -8.97 7.90
N LYS A 150 -9.32 -8.74 8.60
CA LYS A 150 -10.61 -8.39 7.99
C LYS A 150 -10.53 -7.04 7.26
N LEU A 151 -9.86 -6.06 7.82
CA LEU A 151 -9.65 -4.75 7.20
C LEU A 151 -8.79 -4.87 5.93
N ALA A 152 -7.67 -5.60 6.00
CA ALA A 152 -6.82 -5.90 4.85
C ALA A 152 -7.62 -6.56 3.72
N HIS A 153 -8.38 -7.61 4.02
CA HIS A 153 -9.25 -8.26 3.05
C HIS A 153 -10.29 -7.30 2.46
N ARG A 154 -10.95 -6.48 3.30
CA ARG A 154 -11.95 -5.49 2.86
C ARG A 154 -11.35 -4.49 1.88
N VAL A 155 -10.18 -3.91 2.18
CA VAL A 155 -9.56 -2.90 1.33
C VAL A 155 -9.10 -3.48 0.00
N ILE A 156 -8.46 -4.65 0.01
CA ILE A 156 -7.95 -5.31 -1.19
C ILE A 156 -9.13 -5.67 -2.10
N LYS A 157 -10.17 -6.30 -1.53
CA LYS A 157 -11.38 -6.63 -2.28
C LYS A 157 -12.02 -5.39 -2.91
N ALA A 158 -12.09 -4.27 -2.19
CA ALA A 158 -12.69 -3.05 -2.71
C ALA A 158 -11.90 -2.42 -3.87
N VAL A 159 -10.57 -2.58 -3.89
CA VAL A 159 -9.73 -2.19 -5.04
C VAL A 159 -9.97 -3.12 -6.24
N LEU A 160 -9.99 -4.43 -6.01
CA LEU A 160 -10.03 -5.44 -7.09
C LEU A 160 -11.36 -5.50 -7.87
N VAL A 161 -12.47 -5.01 -7.32
CA VAL A 161 -13.79 -5.07 -8.01
C VAL A 161 -13.98 -4.00 -9.10
N LYS A 162 -13.03 -3.09 -9.27
CA LYS A 162 -13.11 -1.97 -10.23
C LYS A 162 -12.04 -2.05 -11.33
N LEU A 163 -11.48 -3.24 -11.57
CA LEU A 163 -10.38 -3.40 -12.53
C LEU A 163 -10.87 -3.56 -13.97
N PRO A 164 -10.12 -3.07 -14.97
CA PRO A 164 -10.35 -3.38 -16.38
C PRO A 164 -10.30 -4.89 -16.66
N GLU A 165 -11.11 -5.37 -17.61
CA GLU A 165 -11.25 -6.82 -17.88
C GLU A 165 -9.98 -7.48 -18.42
N ASP A 166 -9.13 -6.74 -19.13
CA ASP A 166 -7.88 -7.22 -19.74
C ASP A 166 -6.62 -6.80 -18.96
N LEU A 167 -6.76 -6.33 -17.71
CA LEU A 167 -5.62 -6.01 -16.83
C LEU A 167 -5.00 -7.24 -16.15
#